data_AF-A0A970KPC2-F1
#
_entry.id   AF-A0A970KPC2-F1
#
_cell.length_a   1.000
_cell.length_b   1.000
_cell.length_c   1.000
_cell.angle_alpha   90.00
_cell.angle_beta   90.00
_cell.angle_gamma   90.00
#
_symmetry.space_group_name_H-M   'P 1'
#
loop_
_entity.id
_entity.type
_entity.pdbx_description
1 polymer ?
#
loop_
_entity_poly.entity_id
_entity_poly.type
_entity_poly.pdbx_seq_one_letter_code
_entity_poly.pdbx_strand_id
1 'polypeptide(L)'
;MAWTDEQLEAINHRGKNLLVAAAAGSGKTSVLVERIIKRILDDNIDVDKLLIVTFTRDAAAEMKERIYASIQSRLKDSDNPRRLLQQQALLSKAHISTISSFCQYIVKSNFRESGIDSSFRVADDNETLLIKGEVLDEVLEKWYEKKDPHFFNLVET
;
A
#
# COMPACT_ATOMS: atom_id res chain seq x y z
N MET A 1 -24.10 -12.45 11.25
CA MET A 1 -24.69 -11.13 10.93
C MET A 1 -25.08 -11.13 9.46
N ALA A 2 -26.26 -10.63 9.12
CA ALA A 2 -26.65 -10.43 7.73
C ALA A 2 -25.99 -9.15 7.20
N TRP A 3 -25.51 -9.19 5.96
CA TRP A 3 -25.05 -8.01 5.23
C TRP A 3 -26.25 -7.17 4.78
N THR A 4 -26.10 -5.84 4.74
CA THR A 4 -27.12 -4.99 4.08
C THR A 4 -27.04 -5.12 2.57
N ASP A 5 -28.07 -4.66 1.86
CA ASP A 5 -28.12 -4.72 0.40
C ASP A 5 -26.96 -3.93 -0.23
N GLU A 6 -26.62 -2.76 0.32
CA GLU A 6 -25.48 -1.95 -0.16
C GLU A 6 -24.13 -2.63 0.12
N GLN A 7 -24.01 -3.32 1.26
CA GLN A 7 -22.81 -4.10 1.58
C GLN A 7 -22.66 -5.29 0.63
N LEU A 8 -23.76 -5.99 0.33
CA LEU A 8 -23.79 -7.08 -0.64
C LEU A 8 -23.45 -6.59 -2.04
N GLU A 9 -23.99 -5.45 -2.46
CA GLU A 9 -23.64 -4.81 -3.73
C GLU A 9 -22.14 -4.51 -3.76
N ALA A 10 -21.59 -3.88 -2.72
CA ALA A 10 -20.18 -3.58 -2.62
C ALA A 10 -19.29 -4.85 -2.59
N ILE A 11 -19.76 -5.95 -2.02
CA ILE A 11 -19.05 -7.24 -2.00
C ILE A 11 -19.08 -7.92 -3.39
N ASN A 12 -20.23 -7.90 -4.05
CA ASN A 12 -20.48 -8.66 -5.28
C ASN A 12 -20.12 -7.89 -6.57
N HIS A 13 -19.96 -6.57 -6.52
CA HIS A 13 -19.69 -5.76 -7.71
C HIS A 13 -18.42 -6.22 -8.46
N ARG A 14 -18.47 -6.34 -9.79
CA ARG A 14 -17.35 -6.75 -10.67
C ARG A 14 -17.32 -5.91 -11.96
N GLY A 15 -16.17 -5.90 -12.64
CA GLY A 15 -16.03 -5.38 -14.01
C GLY A 15 -15.86 -3.87 -14.16
N LYS A 16 -15.97 -3.09 -13.08
CA LYS A 16 -15.76 -1.63 -13.08
C LYS A 16 -15.10 -1.16 -11.77
N ASN A 17 -14.65 0.08 -11.78
CA ASN A 17 -14.17 0.76 -10.58
C ASN A 17 -15.35 1.06 -9.65
N LEU A 18 -15.17 0.79 -8.36
CA LEU A 18 -16.16 1.01 -7.32
C LEU A 18 -15.60 1.96 -6.26
N LEU A 19 -16.36 3.01 -5.96
CA LEU A 19 -16.09 3.90 -4.82
C LEU A 19 -17.17 3.66 -3.76
N VAL A 20 -16.76 3.34 -2.54
CA VAL A 20 -17.66 3.11 -1.40
C VAL A 20 -17.50 4.25 -0.40
N ALA A 21 -18.52 5.10 -0.29
CA ALA A 21 -18.60 6.15 0.73
C ALA A 21 -19.42 5.63 1.92
N ALA A 22 -18.84 5.57 3.12
CA ALA A 22 -19.56 5.10 4.30
C ALA A 22 -19.04 5.73 5.60
N ALA A 23 -19.96 6.00 6.53
CA ALA A 23 -19.67 6.57 7.85
C ALA A 23 -18.76 5.66 8.71
N ALA A 24 -18.15 6.19 9.75
CA ALA A 24 -17.44 5.36 10.74
C ALA A 24 -18.38 4.28 11.32
N GLY A 25 -17.86 3.09 11.61
CA GLY A 25 -18.65 1.98 12.15
C GLY A 25 -19.53 1.20 11.16
N SER A 26 -19.66 1.64 9.90
CA SER A 26 -20.47 0.97 8.85
C SER A 26 -19.95 -0.41 8.36
N GLY A 27 -18.89 -0.94 8.97
CA GLY A 27 -18.33 -2.24 8.59
C GLY A 27 -17.50 -2.24 7.31
N LYS A 28 -17.02 -1.08 6.82
CA LYS A 28 -16.18 -0.95 5.60
C LYS A 28 -15.07 -2.01 5.51
N THR A 29 -14.34 -2.24 6.60
CA THR A 29 -13.25 -3.22 6.64
C THR A 29 -13.78 -4.64 6.47
N SER A 30 -14.90 -4.98 7.12
CA SER A 30 -15.54 -6.29 6.97
C SER A 30 -16.05 -6.53 5.56
N VAL A 31 -16.65 -5.50 4.94
CA VAL A 31 -17.09 -5.52 3.52
C VAL A 31 -15.89 -5.78 2.60
N LEU A 32 -14.78 -5.07 2.82
CA LEU A 32 -13.57 -5.24 2.00
C LEU A 32 -12.95 -6.64 2.16
N VAL A 33 -12.87 -7.16 3.39
CA VAL A 33 -12.38 -8.52 3.66
C VAL A 33 -13.28 -9.56 2.98
N GLU A 34 -14.60 -9.44 3.10
CA GLU A 34 -15.53 -10.37 2.46
C GLU A 34 -15.44 -10.29 0.93
N ARG A 35 -15.29 -9.08 0.38
CA ARG A 35 -15.04 -8.88 -1.05
C ARG A 35 -13.78 -9.62 -1.50
N ILE A 36 -12.68 -9.51 -0.75
CA ILE A 36 -11.42 -10.22 -1.04
C ILE A 36 -11.64 -11.73 -1.01
N ILE A 37 -12.30 -12.27 0.02
CA ILE A 37 -12.59 -13.70 0.13
C ILE A 37 -13.43 -14.20 -1.04
N LYS A 38 -14.44 -13.46 -1.47
CA LYS A 38 -15.21 -13.81 -2.67
C LYS A 38 -14.40 -13.77 -3.94
N ARG A 39 -13.46 -12.83 -4.10
CA ARG A 39 -12.55 -12.87 -5.26
C ARG A 39 -11.67 -14.13 -5.25
N ILE A 40 -11.28 -14.56 -4.08
CA ILE A 40 -10.45 -15.75 -3.90
C ILE A 40 -11.22 -17.03 -4.23
N LEU A 41 -12.48 -17.12 -3.77
CA LEU A 41 -13.30 -18.32 -3.87
C LEU A 41 -14.11 -18.39 -5.18
N ASP A 42 -14.80 -17.31 -5.53
CA ASP A 42 -15.74 -17.29 -6.65
C ASP A 42 -15.01 -17.01 -7.98
N ASP A 43 -14.06 -16.06 -7.96
CA ASP A 43 -13.31 -15.68 -9.18
C ASP A 43 -12.04 -16.54 -9.37
N ASN A 44 -11.73 -17.46 -8.44
CA ASN A 44 -10.51 -18.28 -8.40
C ASN A 44 -9.20 -17.47 -8.50
N ILE A 45 -9.17 -16.27 -7.91
CA ILE A 45 -7.97 -15.40 -7.91
C ILE A 45 -7.10 -15.73 -6.70
N ASP A 46 -5.79 -15.77 -6.91
CA ASP A 46 -4.86 -15.95 -5.81
C ASP A 46 -4.68 -14.65 -5.03
N VAL A 47 -4.59 -14.73 -3.71
CA VAL A 47 -4.48 -13.56 -2.83
C VAL A 47 -3.20 -12.75 -3.11
N ASP A 48 -2.15 -13.38 -3.62
CA ASP A 48 -0.90 -12.73 -4.03
C ASP A 48 -1.00 -11.95 -5.34
N LYS A 49 -2.10 -12.11 -6.09
CA LYS A 49 -2.44 -11.30 -7.28
C LYS A 49 -3.28 -10.07 -6.94
N LEU A 50 -3.56 -9.83 -5.66
CA LEU A 50 -4.29 -8.66 -5.18
C LEU A 50 -3.33 -7.63 -4.58
N LEU A 51 -3.51 -6.36 -4.96
CA LEU A 51 -2.89 -5.23 -4.30
C LEU A 51 -3.90 -4.60 -3.35
N ILE A 52 -3.54 -4.55 -2.07
CA ILE A 52 -4.37 -4.04 -0.99
C ILE A 52 -3.55 -2.99 -0.22
N VAL A 53 -3.98 -1.73 -0.32
CA VAL A 53 -3.25 -0.59 0.21
C VAL A 53 -4.03 0.06 1.36
N THR A 54 -3.34 0.32 2.47
CA THR A 54 -3.88 1.03 3.64
C THR A 54 -3.07 2.29 3.95
N PHE A 55 -3.60 3.13 4.85
CA PHE A 55 -2.91 4.34 5.30
C PHE A 55 -1.80 4.03 6.31
N THR A 56 -2.07 3.14 7.27
CA THR A 56 -1.12 2.77 8.33
C THR A 56 -0.66 1.32 8.19
N ARG A 57 0.52 1.02 8.75
CA ARG A 57 1.06 -0.35 8.81
C ARG A 57 0.18 -1.24 9.68
N ASP A 58 -0.38 -0.69 10.76
CA ASP A 58 -1.29 -1.41 11.65
C ASP A 58 -2.58 -1.82 10.92
N ALA A 59 -3.15 -0.93 10.10
CA ALA A 59 -4.32 -1.27 9.29
C ALA A 59 -4.02 -2.36 8.25
N ALA A 60 -2.80 -2.38 7.68
CA ALA A 60 -2.39 -3.46 6.78
C ALA A 60 -2.25 -4.80 7.52
N ALA A 61 -1.64 -4.78 8.71
CA ALA A 61 -1.49 -5.96 9.56
C ALA A 61 -2.86 -6.51 9.98
N GLU A 62 -3.75 -5.63 10.46
CA GLU A 62 -5.13 -5.97 10.82
C GLU A 62 -5.87 -6.57 9.62
N MET A 63 -5.71 -6.00 8.42
CA MET A 63 -6.34 -6.52 7.22
C MET A 63 -5.87 -7.93 6.87
N LYS A 64 -4.55 -8.19 7.00
CA LYS A 64 -3.97 -9.51 6.80
C LYS A 64 -4.49 -10.54 7.81
N GLU A 65 -4.57 -10.17 9.08
CA GLU A 65 -5.14 -11.01 10.15
C GLU A 65 -6.62 -11.33 9.91
N ARG A 66 -7.41 -10.34 9.51
CA ARG A 66 -8.83 -10.53 9.20
C ARG A 66 -9.04 -11.47 8.02
N ILE A 67 -8.25 -11.36 6.95
CA ILE A 67 -8.32 -12.27 5.81
C ILE A 67 -7.92 -13.68 6.24
N TYR A 68 -6.83 -13.82 7.02
CA TYR A 68 -6.40 -15.10 7.56
C TYR A 68 -7.49 -15.77 8.40
N ALA A 69 -8.09 -15.05 9.35
CA ALA A 69 -9.18 -15.55 10.18
C ALA A 69 -10.41 -15.95 9.35
N SER A 70 -10.72 -15.18 8.29
CA SER A 70 -11.83 -15.45 7.39
C SER A 70 -11.61 -16.70 6.51
N ILE A 71 -10.37 -16.97 6.12
CA ILE A 71 -9.97 -18.23 5.47
C ILE A 71 -10.10 -19.39 6.46
N GLN A 72 -9.57 -19.22 7.68
CA GLN A 72 -9.60 -20.25 8.72
C GLN A 72 -11.02 -20.66 9.12
N SER A 73 -11.94 -19.71 9.28
CA SER A 73 -13.32 -20.00 9.64
C SER A 73 -14.05 -20.82 8.57
N ARG A 74 -13.66 -20.69 7.30
CA ARG A 74 -14.27 -21.42 6.17
C ARG A 74 -13.64 -22.77 5.90
N LEU A 75 -12.49 -23.10 6.49
CA LEU A 75 -11.80 -24.38 6.23
C LEU A 75 -12.64 -25.60 6.59
N LYS A 76 -13.43 -25.52 7.67
CA LYS A 76 -14.22 -26.65 8.18
C LYS A 76 -15.38 -27.04 7.27
N ASP A 77 -15.99 -26.04 6.64
CA ASP A 77 -17.23 -26.19 5.87
C ASP A 77 -17.00 -26.02 4.36
N SER A 78 -15.74 -26.04 3.91
CA SER A 78 -15.40 -25.84 2.50
C SER A 78 -15.40 -27.16 1.73
N ASP A 79 -16.04 -27.16 0.56
CA ASP A 79 -15.94 -28.24 -0.42
C ASP A 79 -14.52 -28.40 -1.01
N ASN A 80 -13.66 -27.36 -0.87
CA ASN A 80 -12.29 -27.37 -1.36
C ASN A 80 -11.31 -26.76 -0.32
N PRO A 81 -11.00 -27.50 0.76
CA PRO A 81 -10.10 -27.02 1.80
C PRO A 81 -8.66 -26.85 1.29
N ARG A 82 -8.27 -27.58 0.24
CA ARG A 82 -6.94 -27.43 -0.39
C ARG A 82 -6.74 -26.03 -0.97
N ARG A 83 -7.77 -25.48 -1.65
CA ARG A 83 -7.72 -24.12 -2.19
C ARG A 83 -7.53 -23.12 -1.06
N LEU A 84 -8.28 -23.21 0.04
CA LEU A 84 -8.15 -22.30 1.18
C LEU A 84 -6.76 -22.38 1.85
N LEU A 85 -6.22 -23.59 2.06
CA LEU A 85 -4.87 -23.77 2.62
C LEU A 85 -3.77 -23.18 1.73
N GLN A 86 -3.90 -23.32 0.40
CA GLN A 86 -2.99 -22.69 -0.55
C GLN A 86 -3.02 -21.16 -0.39
N GLN A 87 -4.20 -20.55 -0.28
CA GLN A 87 -4.31 -19.11 -0.14
C GLN A 87 -3.78 -18.60 1.20
N GLN A 88 -3.96 -19.37 2.26
CA GLN A 88 -3.35 -19.08 3.54
C GLN A 88 -1.82 -19.03 3.44
N ALA A 89 -1.19 -19.94 2.68
CA ALA A 89 0.24 -19.90 2.44
C ALA A 89 0.66 -18.66 1.60
N LEU A 90 -0.15 -18.31 0.60
CA LEU A 90 0.09 -17.16 -0.28
C LEU A 90 -0.12 -15.80 0.41
N LEU A 91 -0.86 -15.72 1.53
CA LEU A 91 -1.01 -14.48 2.31
C LEU A 91 0.33 -13.87 2.74
N SER A 92 1.37 -14.69 2.94
CA SER A 92 2.72 -14.21 3.26
C SER A 92 3.34 -13.39 2.11
N LYS A 93 2.96 -13.69 0.87
CA LYS A 93 3.43 -13.05 -0.37
C LYS A 93 2.51 -11.95 -0.88
N ALA A 94 1.29 -11.86 -0.36
CA ALA A 94 0.31 -10.88 -0.80
C ALA A 94 0.73 -9.44 -0.50
N HIS A 95 0.42 -8.53 -1.44
CA HIS A 95 0.71 -7.10 -1.30
C HIS A 95 -0.35 -6.41 -0.45
N ILE A 96 -0.33 -6.67 0.86
CA ILE A 96 -1.15 -6.00 1.87
C ILE A 96 -0.24 -5.06 2.66
N SER A 97 -0.24 -3.77 2.33
CA SER A 97 0.77 -2.83 2.86
C SER A 97 0.31 -1.36 2.78
N THR A 98 1.15 -0.44 3.25
CA THR A 98 0.94 0.99 2.97
C THR A 98 1.39 1.35 1.56
N ILE A 99 0.90 2.48 1.04
CA ILE A 99 1.31 2.96 -0.30
C ILE A 99 2.83 3.13 -0.39
N SER A 100 3.46 3.70 0.64
CA SER A 100 4.91 3.90 0.69
C SER A 100 5.68 2.58 0.66
N SER A 101 5.18 1.55 1.36
CA SER A 101 5.80 0.22 1.37
C SER A 101 5.72 -0.44 -0.01
N PHE A 102 4.57 -0.27 -0.69
CA PHE A 102 4.40 -0.77 -2.05
C PHE A 102 5.29 -0.03 -3.06
N CYS A 103 5.41 1.30 -2.96
CA CYS A 103 6.33 2.07 -3.80
C CYS A 103 7.79 1.63 -3.59
N GLN A 104 8.23 1.40 -2.35
CA GLN A 104 9.56 0.87 -2.07
C GLN A 104 9.77 -0.50 -2.71
N TYR A 105 8.76 -1.39 -2.65
CA TYR A 105 8.81 -2.68 -3.33
C TYR A 105 8.99 -2.53 -4.85
N ILE A 106 8.25 -1.61 -5.49
CA ILE A 106 8.39 -1.33 -6.94
C ILE A 106 9.81 -0.91 -7.28
N VAL A 107 10.37 0.07 -6.55
CA VAL A 107 11.72 0.58 -6.81
C VAL A 107 12.76 -0.52 -6.62
N LYS A 108 12.66 -1.32 -5.56
CA LYS A 108 13.58 -2.46 -5.31
C LYS A 108 13.48 -3.53 -6.38
N SER A 109 12.28 -3.78 -6.90
CA SER A 109 12.06 -4.83 -7.89
C SER A 109 12.51 -4.41 -9.29
N ASN A 110 12.58 -3.10 -9.57
CA ASN A 110 12.91 -2.53 -10.89
C ASN A 110 14.12 -1.59 -10.85
N PHE A 111 15.05 -1.81 -9.92
CA PHE A 111 16.18 -0.89 -9.65
C PHE A 111 17.07 -0.62 -10.88
N ARG A 112 17.13 -1.56 -11.82
CA ARG A 112 17.90 -1.43 -13.07
C ARG A 112 17.39 -0.31 -13.98
N GLU A 113 16.09 -0.03 -13.96
CA GLU A 113 15.47 0.98 -14.82
C GLU A 113 15.45 2.37 -14.17
N SER A 114 15.48 2.43 -12.84
CA SER A 114 15.37 3.69 -12.10
C SER A 114 16.70 4.42 -11.90
N GLY A 115 17.84 3.78 -12.19
CA GLY A 115 19.16 4.32 -11.86
C GLY A 115 19.44 4.38 -10.35
N ILE A 116 18.61 3.72 -9.54
CA ILE A 116 18.73 3.67 -8.08
C ILE A 116 19.44 2.38 -7.70
N ASP A 117 20.40 2.46 -6.77
CA ASP A 117 21.09 1.29 -6.27
C ASP A 117 20.13 0.34 -5.52
N SER A 118 20.28 -0.97 -5.71
CA SER A 118 19.44 -1.99 -5.05
C SER A 118 19.49 -1.96 -3.51
N SER A 119 20.57 -1.42 -2.95
CA SER A 119 20.82 -1.27 -1.51
C SER A 119 20.26 0.02 -0.92
N PHE A 120 19.48 0.81 -1.69
CA PHE A 120 18.94 2.06 -1.19
C PHE A 120 18.13 1.87 0.10
N ARG A 121 18.20 2.88 0.95
CA ARG A 121 17.36 3.03 2.13
C ARG A 121 16.66 4.36 2.08
N VAL A 122 15.52 4.44 2.76
CA VAL A 122 14.86 5.72 3.00
C VAL A 122 15.67 6.45 4.06
N ALA A 123 16.08 7.67 3.75
CA ALA A 123 16.72 8.56 4.70
C ALA A 123 15.71 8.99 5.77
N ASP A 124 16.16 9.16 7.01
CA ASP A 124 15.33 9.77 8.03
C ASP A 124 15.30 11.30 7.89
N ASP A 125 14.46 11.94 8.71
CA ASP A 125 14.26 13.38 8.64
C ASP A 125 15.53 14.18 9.00
N ASN A 126 16.36 13.66 9.92
CA ASN A 126 17.59 14.33 10.34
C ASN A 126 18.65 14.24 9.23
N GLU A 127 18.83 13.05 8.66
CA GLU A 127 19.72 12.85 7.52
C GLU A 127 19.30 13.72 6.33
N THR A 128 18.00 13.75 6.05
CA THR A 128 17.46 14.59 4.98
C THR A 128 17.71 16.07 5.26
N LEU A 129 17.59 16.52 6.51
CA LEU A 129 17.85 17.91 6.88
C LEU A 129 19.33 18.28 6.69
N LEU A 130 20.25 17.41 7.13
CA LEU A 130 21.69 17.63 6.97
C LEU A 130 22.09 17.68 5.49
N ILE A 131 21.68 16.69 4.69
CA ILE A 131 21.98 16.65 3.25
C ILE A 131 21.41 17.88 2.54
N LYS A 132 20.19 18.31 2.90
CA LYS A 132 19.60 19.53 2.32
C LYS A 132 20.41 20.78 2.67
N GLY A 133 20.93 20.88 3.89
CA GLY A 133 21.79 21.99 4.31
C GLY A 133 23.07 22.05 3.49
N GLU A 134 23.79 20.93 3.39
CA GLU A 134 25.03 20.83 2.59
C GLU A 134 24.80 21.21 1.12
N VAL A 135 23.74 20.66 0.50
CA VAL A 135 23.40 20.99 -0.90
C VAL A 135 22.98 22.45 -1.04
N LEU A 136 22.26 23.01 -0.06
CA LEU A 136 21.85 24.41 -0.10
C LEU A 136 23.07 25.33 -0.06
N ASP A 137 24.02 25.09 0.85
CA ASP A 137 25.24 25.88 0.97
C ASP A 137 26.04 25.85 -0.35
N GLU A 138 26.26 24.66 -0.92
CA GLU A 138 26.94 24.53 -2.22
C GLU A 138 26.23 25.28 -3.36
N VAL A 139 24.90 25.23 -3.38
CA VAL A 139 24.10 25.93 -4.41
C VAL A 139 24.21 27.44 -4.21
N LEU A 140 24.11 27.93 -2.97
CA LEU A 140 24.23 29.35 -2.67
C LEU A 140 25.62 29.87 -3.06
N GLU A 141 26.70 29.18 -2.67
CA GLU A 141 28.08 29.56 -3.05
C GLU A 141 28.24 29.69 -4.57
N LYS A 142 27.76 28.71 -5.34
CA LYS A 142 27.80 28.75 -6.82
C LYS A 142 27.05 29.94 -7.41
N TRP A 143 25.99 30.42 -6.77
CA TRP A 143 25.25 31.60 -7.22
C TRP A 143 25.88 32.91 -6.77
N TYR A 144 26.47 32.95 -5.58
CA TYR A 144 27.31 34.08 -5.13
C TYR A 144 28.47 34.33 -6.10
N GLU A 145 29.16 33.27 -6.54
CA GLU A 145 30.27 33.38 -7.51
C GLU A 145 29.85 33.94 -8.87
N LYS A 146 28.63 33.63 -9.32
CA LYS A 146 28.07 34.14 -10.59
C LYS A 146 27.72 35.62 -10.55
N LYS A 147 27.62 36.21 -9.35
CA LYS A 147 27.28 37.61 -9.13
C LYS A 147 25.96 38.03 -9.81
N ASP A 148 24.96 37.16 -9.79
CA ASP A 148 23.65 37.47 -10.36
C ASP A 148 22.91 38.50 -9.49
N PRO A 149 22.56 39.70 -10.01
CA PRO A 149 21.85 40.72 -9.26
C PRO A 149 20.48 40.27 -8.75
N HIS A 150 19.80 39.35 -9.44
CA HIS A 150 18.49 38.85 -9.02
C HIS A 150 18.64 37.91 -7.82
N PHE A 151 19.75 37.17 -7.76
CA PHE A 151 20.06 36.32 -6.62
C PHE A 151 20.43 37.13 -5.37
N PHE A 152 21.23 38.19 -5.50
CA PHE A 152 21.54 39.06 -4.35
C PHE A 152 20.28 39.69 -3.76
N ASN A 153 19.38 40.19 -4.61
CA ASN A 153 18.10 40.72 -4.15
C ASN A 153 17.22 39.67 -3.44
N LEU A 154 17.37 38.37 -3.74
CA LEU A 154 16.62 37.29 -3.09
C LEU A 154 17.19 36.93 -1.70
N VAL A 155 18.51 36.96 -1.54
CA VAL A 155 19.17 36.51 -0.30
C VAL A 155 19.39 37.65 0.69
N GLU A 156 19.41 38.90 0.23
CA GLU A 156 19.56 40.10 1.07
C GLU A 156 18.23 40.69 1.58
N THR A 157 17.09 40.14 1.15
CA THR A 157 15.75 40.43 1.73
C THR A 157 15.36 39.44 2.81
#